data_AF-A0A5C9CJK1-F1
#
_entry.id   AF-A0A5C9CJK1-F1
#
_cell.length_a   1.000
_cell.length_b   1.000
_cell.length_c   1.000
_cell.angle_alpha   90.00
_cell.angle_beta   90.00
_cell.angle_gamma   90.00
#
_symmetry.space_group_name_H-M   'P 1'
#
loop_
_entity.id
_entity.type
_entity.pdbx_description
1 polymer ?
#
loop_
_entity_poly.entity_id
_entity_poly.type
_entity_poly.pdbx_seq_one_letter_code
_entity_poly.pdbx_strand_id
1 'polypeptide(L)'
;MTRTFRSGTDRSTLRSESLPLGVPNEWVWDRIQFDANEFKETSLSWAIAGIATVVYLLFCLIADRRVLEANRWEMAGWLTGLVIVGAVWHGIAQDCPPDPHRLSKTGWVLWYRGIQGYYEEARGRASQEPDYLAKYADRMREGDVLHFGTHPPGFILLHKSIIGFVTRFPKVQAWLLDSQPDSVRAGLDVISEHSARSAMPLTQVDRAALWLSALLAALAAMSTVVPLFCLLRRTCGREVAWRVVCFWPLIPALAVFHPVSDLWLPFAGTLFLATWGRAWSHRSVLFGLLSGIVMFYGMRLSLALLPVAFLDAAWTLADFLVGEATESLAVRSRELAACVVAALASFGLLILLTGWLTSLDLPAVWMQNLRNHAGFYEKYSRTYSSWLVINPIELALAAGTPIFLFAVSTWLSGTKGSLRSGRSLASFRLWCFVTLAVLWLSGKNSGEAARLWIFLLPWLLWVSGREPEITAKIVNGPGQTLPEYTGTPARGWLLLLVLQAIVCVATVSRVDGFHFRTTVPIPVAAEK
;
A
#
# COMPACT_ATOMS: atom_id res chain seq x y z
N MET A 1 28.29 -1.16 -33.06
CA MET A 1 28.90 0.18 -32.98
C MET A 1 28.42 1.00 -34.17
N THR A 2 27.36 1.78 -34.00
CA THR A 2 26.92 2.77 -34.99
C THR A 2 26.28 3.91 -34.21
N ARG A 3 27.08 4.95 -33.94
CA ARG A 3 26.67 6.19 -33.28
C ARG A 3 25.86 7.02 -34.28
N THR A 4 24.58 7.20 -34.02
CA THR A 4 23.79 8.27 -34.62
C THR A 4 23.82 9.47 -33.67
N PHE A 5 24.64 10.46 -34.05
CA PHE A 5 24.62 11.81 -33.48
C PHE A 5 23.27 12.46 -33.82
N ARG A 6 22.46 12.80 -32.81
CA ARG A 6 21.40 13.81 -32.96
C ARG A 6 21.97 15.17 -32.54
N SER A 7 22.33 15.98 -33.52
CA SER A 7 22.53 17.41 -33.37
C SER A 7 21.22 18.12 -33.66
N GLY A 8 20.56 18.63 -32.62
CA GLY A 8 19.36 19.45 -32.73
C GLY A 8 19.29 20.34 -31.50
N THR A 9 19.82 21.54 -31.64
CA THR A 9 19.71 22.63 -30.66
C THR A 9 18.26 23.10 -30.57
N ASP A 10 17.55 22.65 -29.54
CA ASP A 10 16.29 23.29 -29.12
C ASP A 10 16.57 24.12 -27.86
N ARG A 11 16.56 25.44 -28.04
CA ARG A 11 16.62 26.41 -26.95
C ARG A 11 15.19 26.71 -26.51
N SER A 12 15.04 26.76 -25.19
CA SER A 12 13.92 27.33 -24.42
C SER A 12 12.61 26.54 -24.32
N THR A 13 12.66 25.41 -23.61
CA THR A 13 11.65 25.10 -22.58
C THR A 13 12.33 25.04 -21.21
N LEU A 14 11.74 25.74 -20.25
CA LEU A 14 12.36 26.13 -18.97
C LEU A 14 12.58 24.92 -18.03
N ARG A 15 13.86 24.53 -17.88
CA ARG A 15 14.63 24.08 -16.68
C ARG A 15 14.06 23.09 -15.65
N SER A 16 12.78 22.71 -15.65
CA SER A 16 12.19 21.73 -14.72
C SER A 16 12.17 20.31 -15.30
N GLU A 17 12.21 20.15 -16.61
CA GLU A 17 12.11 18.84 -17.27
C GLU A 17 13.41 18.04 -17.25
N SER A 18 14.54 18.72 -17.01
CA SER A 18 15.87 18.11 -17.01
C SER A 18 16.29 17.53 -15.66
N LEU A 19 15.55 17.79 -14.57
CA LEU A 19 15.92 17.24 -13.26
C LEU A 19 15.37 15.82 -13.13
N PRO A 20 16.25 14.79 -13.18
CA PRO A 20 15.85 13.40 -13.05
C PRO A 20 15.18 13.18 -11.69
N LEU A 21 14.05 12.48 -11.68
CA LEU A 21 13.47 11.94 -10.46
C LEU A 21 14.12 10.58 -10.21
N GLY A 22 15.35 10.58 -9.69
CA GLY A 22 16.15 9.36 -9.52
C GLY A 22 17.63 9.61 -9.79
N VAL A 23 18.36 8.55 -10.13
CA VAL A 23 19.78 8.59 -10.49
C VAL A 23 19.94 8.36 -11.99
N PRO A 24 20.44 9.36 -12.75
CA PRO A 24 20.69 9.22 -14.18
C PRO A 24 21.47 7.97 -14.54
N ASN A 25 21.04 7.29 -15.61
CA ASN A 25 21.63 6.06 -16.14
C ASN A 25 21.50 4.82 -15.23
N GLU A 26 20.83 4.92 -14.08
CA GLU A 26 20.53 3.77 -13.23
C GLU A 26 19.01 3.57 -13.10
N TRP A 27 18.30 4.52 -12.48
CA TRP A 27 16.84 4.52 -12.42
C TRP A 27 16.33 5.96 -12.36
N VAL A 28 15.36 6.28 -13.20
CA VAL A 28 14.70 7.59 -13.21
C VAL A 28 13.22 7.35 -13.41
N TRP A 29 12.40 8.06 -12.66
CA TRP A 29 10.96 8.07 -12.86
C TRP A 29 10.63 8.96 -14.04
N ASP A 30 9.90 8.36 -14.99
CA ASP A 30 9.44 9.10 -16.14
C ASP A 30 8.43 10.15 -15.71
N ARG A 31 8.56 11.33 -16.30
CA ARG A 31 7.55 12.37 -16.18
C ARG A 31 6.56 12.20 -17.31
N ILE A 32 5.28 12.28 -16.98
CA ILE A 32 4.23 12.42 -17.98
C ILE A 32 4.50 13.73 -18.72
N GLN A 33 4.53 13.75 -20.05
CA GLN A 33 4.57 15.00 -20.80
C GLN A 33 3.18 15.25 -21.37
N PHE A 34 2.87 16.52 -21.58
CA PHE A 34 1.60 16.93 -22.14
C PHE A 34 1.87 17.70 -23.42
N ASP A 35 1.11 17.41 -24.46
CA ASP A 35 0.90 18.37 -25.53
C ASP A 35 -0.12 19.45 -25.11
N ALA A 36 -0.37 20.43 -26.00
CA ALA A 36 -1.28 21.53 -25.70
C ALA A 36 -2.75 21.09 -25.48
N ASN A 37 -3.20 20.04 -26.18
CA ASN A 37 -4.56 19.51 -26.07
C ASN A 37 -4.69 18.68 -24.78
N GLU A 38 -3.74 17.79 -24.52
CA GLU A 38 -3.66 17.00 -23.30
C GLU A 38 -3.59 17.89 -22.06
N PHE A 39 -2.84 19.00 -22.12
CA PHE A 39 -2.81 19.98 -21.04
C PHE A 39 -4.19 20.59 -20.77
N LYS A 40 -4.92 20.95 -21.83
CA LYS A 40 -6.28 21.50 -21.72
C LYS A 40 -7.24 20.49 -21.08
N GLU A 41 -7.23 19.23 -21.54
CA GLU A 41 -8.05 18.18 -20.94
C GLU A 41 -7.69 17.93 -19.47
N THR A 42 -6.40 17.78 -19.20
CA THR A 42 -5.86 17.56 -17.85
C THR A 42 -6.25 18.71 -16.90
N SER A 43 -6.27 19.95 -17.40
CA SER A 43 -6.69 21.11 -16.61
C SER A 43 -8.15 21.06 -16.18
N LEU A 44 -9.04 20.52 -17.03
CA LEU A 44 -10.43 20.27 -16.66
C LEU A 44 -10.53 19.18 -15.59
N SER A 45 -9.78 18.08 -15.74
CA SER A 45 -9.73 17.02 -14.73
C SER A 45 -9.18 17.51 -13.39
N TRP A 46 -8.22 18.44 -13.38
CA TRP A 46 -7.75 19.10 -12.15
C TRP A 46 -8.84 19.91 -11.47
N ALA A 47 -9.69 20.62 -12.24
CA ALA A 47 -10.83 21.34 -11.68
C ALA A 47 -11.83 20.37 -11.04
N ILE A 48 -12.12 19.24 -11.69
CA ILE A 48 -12.97 18.18 -11.15
C ILE A 48 -12.37 17.60 -9.86
N ALA A 49 -11.07 17.31 -9.83
CA ALA A 49 -10.37 16.86 -8.63
C ALA A 49 -10.38 17.91 -7.52
N GLY A 50 -10.33 19.21 -7.87
CA GLY A 50 -10.51 20.32 -6.94
C GLY A 50 -11.89 20.30 -6.27
N ILE A 51 -12.96 20.11 -7.06
CA ILE A 51 -14.33 19.97 -6.54
C ILE A 51 -14.45 18.72 -5.66
N ALA A 52 -13.93 17.57 -6.10
CA ALA A 52 -13.93 16.34 -5.33
C ALA A 52 -13.17 16.52 -4.00
N THR A 53 -12.07 17.27 -4.01
CA THR A 53 -11.31 17.63 -2.80
C THR A 53 -12.16 18.46 -1.85
N VAL A 54 -12.92 19.46 -2.33
CA VAL A 54 -13.84 20.22 -1.48
C VAL A 54 -14.88 19.31 -0.84
N VAL A 55 -15.50 18.40 -1.59
CA VAL A 55 -16.47 17.43 -1.06
C VAL A 55 -15.83 16.53 0.01
N TYR A 56 -14.64 16.00 -0.26
CA TYR A 56 -13.86 15.19 0.68
C TYR A 56 -13.56 15.96 1.97
N LEU A 57 -13.10 17.20 1.87
CA LEU A 57 -12.80 18.06 3.01
C LEU A 57 -14.05 18.36 3.84
N LEU A 58 -15.18 18.65 3.21
CA LEU A 58 -16.45 18.87 3.89
C LEU A 58 -16.88 17.62 4.68
N PHE A 59 -16.74 16.43 4.10
CA PHE A 59 -17.00 15.17 4.81
C PHE A 59 -16.10 15.01 6.03
N CYS A 60 -14.77 15.18 5.86
CA CYS A 60 -13.80 15.09 6.96
C CYS A 60 -14.11 16.09 8.08
N LEU A 61 -14.51 17.32 7.73
CA LEU A 61 -14.87 18.39 8.65
C LEU A 61 -16.14 18.11 9.45
N ILE A 62 -17.20 17.64 8.78
CA ILE A 62 -18.47 17.31 9.42
C ILE A 62 -18.25 16.18 10.44
N ALA A 63 -17.52 15.14 10.02
CA ALA A 63 -17.19 14.02 10.88
C ALA A 63 -16.28 14.44 12.05
N ASP A 64 -15.27 15.28 11.83
CA ASP A 64 -14.35 15.76 12.90
C ASP A 64 -15.12 16.38 14.08
N ARG A 65 -16.20 17.13 13.80
CA ARG A 65 -17.09 17.72 14.82
C ARG A 65 -17.90 16.69 15.60
N ARG A 66 -18.15 15.51 15.03
CA ARG A 66 -18.99 14.45 15.61
C ARG A 66 -18.19 13.34 16.27
N VAL A 67 -16.94 13.13 15.85
CA VAL A 67 -16.12 11.97 16.24
C VAL A 67 -15.93 11.86 17.76
N LEU A 68 -15.79 12.98 18.48
CA LEU A 68 -15.66 12.97 19.95
C LEU A 68 -16.88 12.37 20.64
N GLU A 69 -18.07 12.78 20.22
CA GLU A 69 -19.37 12.36 20.78
C GLU A 69 -19.90 11.06 20.17
N ALA A 70 -19.36 10.64 19.02
CA ALA A 70 -19.83 9.50 18.26
C ALA A 70 -19.80 8.22 19.11
N ASN A 71 -20.92 7.50 19.13
CA ASN A 71 -20.95 6.14 19.66
C ASN A 71 -20.23 5.17 18.69
N ARG A 72 -20.09 3.90 19.06
CA ARG A 72 -19.36 2.91 18.24
C ARG A 72 -19.93 2.71 16.84
N TRP A 73 -21.24 2.83 16.67
CA TRP A 73 -21.92 2.61 15.39
C TRP A 73 -21.80 3.84 14.50
N GLU A 74 -21.96 5.03 15.08
CA GLU A 74 -21.72 6.28 14.37
C GLU A 74 -20.26 6.39 13.92
N MET A 75 -19.30 6.02 14.78
CA MET A 75 -17.88 5.98 14.40
C MET A 75 -17.61 4.98 13.28
N ALA A 76 -18.23 3.79 13.33
CA ALA A 76 -18.13 2.82 12.24
C ALA A 76 -18.70 3.41 10.94
N GLY A 77 -19.85 4.09 11.00
CA GLY A 77 -20.43 4.80 9.87
C GLY A 77 -19.50 5.88 9.28
N TRP A 78 -18.85 6.68 10.12
CA TRP A 78 -17.88 7.68 9.67
C TRP A 78 -16.65 7.06 9.00
N LEU A 79 -16.12 5.97 9.55
CA LEU A 79 -14.98 5.26 8.95
C LEU A 79 -15.38 4.60 7.62
N THR A 80 -16.54 3.95 7.54
CA THR A 80 -17.06 3.40 6.28
C THR A 80 -17.30 4.50 5.25
N GLY A 81 -17.87 5.63 5.66
CA GLY A 81 -18.02 6.80 4.81
C GLY A 81 -16.68 7.32 4.31
N LEU A 82 -15.64 7.37 5.16
CA LEU A 82 -14.29 7.79 4.76
C LEU A 82 -13.67 6.84 3.74
N VAL A 83 -13.89 5.53 3.87
CA VAL A 83 -13.47 4.54 2.87
C VAL A 83 -14.15 4.80 1.52
N ILE A 84 -15.47 5.05 1.52
CA ILE A 84 -16.25 5.28 0.29
C ILE A 84 -15.86 6.61 -0.37
N VAL A 85 -15.92 7.72 0.36
CA VAL A 85 -15.61 9.06 -0.17
C VAL A 85 -14.13 9.12 -0.56
N GLY A 86 -13.24 8.47 0.20
CA GLY A 86 -11.83 8.30 -0.15
C GLY A 86 -11.63 7.52 -1.44
N ALA A 87 -12.34 6.41 -1.66
CA ALA A 87 -12.29 5.63 -2.90
C ALA A 87 -12.77 6.43 -4.12
N VAL A 88 -13.85 7.21 -3.96
CA VAL A 88 -14.36 8.09 -5.02
C VAL A 88 -13.34 9.18 -5.37
N TRP A 89 -12.81 9.88 -4.36
CA TRP A 89 -11.78 10.90 -4.56
C TRP A 89 -10.53 10.30 -5.24
N HIS A 90 -10.11 9.11 -4.78
CA HIS A 90 -8.97 8.40 -5.32
C HIS A 90 -9.14 8.04 -6.80
N GLY A 91 -10.33 7.54 -7.20
CA GLY A 91 -10.63 7.26 -8.60
C GLY A 91 -10.58 8.52 -9.48
N ILE A 92 -11.13 9.65 -8.99
CA ILE A 92 -11.07 10.95 -9.69
C ILE A 92 -9.62 11.43 -9.82
N ALA A 93 -8.81 11.32 -8.77
CA ALA A 93 -7.41 11.70 -8.81
C ALA A 93 -6.61 10.87 -9.83
N GLN A 94 -6.90 9.57 -9.94
CA GLN A 94 -6.26 8.69 -10.93
C GLN A 94 -6.63 9.01 -12.38
N ASP A 95 -7.83 9.56 -12.62
CA ASP A 95 -8.29 9.90 -13.97
C ASP A 95 -7.87 11.33 -14.39
N CYS A 96 -7.09 12.02 -13.55
CA CYS A 96 -6.53 13.34 -13.85
C CYS A 96 -5.53 13.42 -15.01
N PRO A 97 -4.46 12.58 -15.07
CA PRO A 97 -3.47 12.65 -16.15
C PRO A 97 -4.10 12.35 -17.54
N PRO A 98 -3.39 12.55 -18.66
CA PRO A 98 -3.82 12.06 -19.97
C PRO A 98 -3.66 10.54 -20.09
N ASP A 99 -4.29 9.94 -21.10
CA ASP A 99 -4.02 8.55 -21.47
C ASP A 99 -2.55 8.38 -21.93
N PRO A 100 -1.92 7.21 -21.71
CA PRO A 100 -2.46 6.00 -21.08
C PRO A 100 -2.36 6.01 -19.54
N HIS A 101 -2.08 7.15 -18.91
CA HIS A 101 -1.79 7.24 -17.47
C HIS A 101 -3.05 7.40 -16.58
N ARG A 102 -4.24 7.57 -17.19
CA ARG A 102 -5.57 7.54 -16.55
C ARG A 102 -5.90 6.16 -16.00
N LEU A 103 -7.17 5.90 -15.67
CA LEU A 103 -7.65 4.56 -15.34
C LEU A 103 -7.48 3.54 -16.49
N SER A 104 -7.25 4.00 -17.73
CA SER A 104 -6.89 3.15 -18.88
C SER A 104 -5.67 2.25 -18.60
N LYS A 105 -4.72 2.70 -17.78
CA LYS A 105 -3.56 1.91 -17.33
C LYS A 105 -3.93 0.60 -16.63
N THR A 106 -5.14 0.51 -16.06
CA THR A 106 -5.62 -0.65 -15.31
C THR A 106 -5.49 -1.94 -16.10
N GLY A 107 -5.95 -1.93 -17.36
CA GLY A 107 -5.84 -3.07 -18.25
C GLY A 107 -4.38 -3.44 -18.48
N TRP A 108 -3.53 -2.47 -18.79
CA TRP A 108 -2.13 -2.68 -19.10
C TRP A 108 -1.37 -3.31 -17.92
N VAL A 109 -1.53 -2.71 -16.75
CA VAL A 109 -0.83 -3.10 -15.52
C VAL A 109 -1.19 -4.51 -15.05
N LEU A 110 -2.45 -4.90 -15.21
CA LEU A 110 -2.92 -6.22 -14.77
C LEU A 110 -2.76 -7.30 -15.83
N TRP A 111 -2.91 -6.96 -17.12
CA TRP A 111 -2.87 -7.93 -18.22
C TRP A 111 -1.45 -8.37 -18.57
N TYR A 112 -0.50 -7.44 -18.69
CA TYR A 112 0.82 -7.75 -19.22
C TYR A 112 1.76 -8.36 -18.17
N ARG A 113 2.37 -9.49 -18.53
CA ARG A 113 3.35 -10.18 -17.69
C ARG A 113 4.58 -9.36 -17.31
N GLY A 114 5.00 -8.44 -18.17
CA GLY A 114 6.15 -7.56 -17.89
C GLY A 114 5.93 -6.59 -16.72
N ILE A 115 4.69 -6.38 -16.27
CA ILE A 115 4.37 -5.44 -15.18
C ILE A 115 4.02 -6.19 -13.88
N GLN A 116 3.11 -7.17 -13.93
CA GLN A 116 2.74 -8.00 -12.76
C GLN A 116 2.70 -9.49 -13.05
N GLY A 117 2.05 -9.90 -14.15
CA GLY A 117 1.96 -11.30 -14.60
C GLY A 117 1.06 -12.25 -13.81
N TYR A 118 0.52 -11.84 -12.66
CA TYR A 118 -0.36 -12.72 -11.87
C TYR A 118 -1.64 -13.11 -12.60
N TYR A 119 -2.25 -12.16 -13.33
CA TYR A 119 -3.50 -12.41 -14.05
C TYR A 119 -3.30 -13.39 -15.21
N GLU A 120 -2.26 -13.17 -16.02
CA GLU A 120 -1.91 -14.05 -17.15
C GLU A 120 -1.63 -15.48 -16.66
N GLU A 121 -0.85 -15.63 -15.59
CA GLU A 121 -0.58 -16.93 -14.99
C GLU A 121 -1.86 -17.59 -14.43
N ALA A 122 -2.72 -16.80 -13.76
CA ALA A 122 -3.98 -17.27 -13.21
C ALA A 122 -4.90 -17.82 -14.30
N ARG A 123 -4.99 -17.11 -15.43
CA ARG A 123 -5.81 -17.45 -16.60
C ARG A 123 -5.24 -18.63 -17.39
N GLY A 124 -3.92 -18.69 -17.54
CA GLY A 124 -3.23 -19.75 -18.25
C GLY A 124 -2.97 -20.96 -17.34
N ARG A 125 -1.71 -21.14 -16.97
CA ARG A 125 -1.20 -22.35 -16.30
C ARG A 125 -1.98 -22.70 -15.03
N ALA A 126 -2.26 -21.72 -14.16
CA ALA A 126 -2.92 -22.02 -12.88
C ALA A 126 -4.36 -22.53 -13.04
N SER A 127 -5.03 -22.20 -14.15
CA SER A 127 -6.37 -22.71 -14.45
C SER A 127 -6.34 -24.05 -15.19
N GLN A 128 -5.29 -24.32 -15.96
CA GLN A 128 -5.16 -25.52 -16.79
C GLN A 128 -4.51 -26.70 -16.06
N GLU A 129 -3.64 -26.42 -15.08
CA GLU A 129 -2.88 -27.45 -14.38
C GLU A 129 -3.51 -27.77 -13.00
N PRO A 130 -4.07 -28.97 -12.81
CA PRO A 130 -4.70 -29.35 -11.53
C PRO A 130 -3.67 -29.44 -10.39
N ASP A 131 -2.42 -29.74 -10.71
CA ASP A 131 -1.30 -29.87 -9.76
C ASP A 131 -0.42 -28.61 -9.71
N TYR A 132 -0.93 -27.47 -10.18
CA TYR A 132 -0.22 -26.20 -10.22
C TYR A 132 0.47 -25.83 -8.89
N LEU A 133 -0.28 -25.95 -7.77
CA LEU A 133 0.23 -25.59 -6.44
C LEU A 133 1.27 -26.60 -5.92
N ALA A 134 1.11 -27.89 -6.25
CA ALA A 134 2.07 -28.91 -5.88
C ALA A 134 3.44 -28.66 -6.55
N LYS A 135 3.43 -28.20 -7.81
CA LYS A 135 4.63 -27.87 -8.60
C LYS A 135 5.17 -26.46 -8.36
N TYR A 136 4.49 -25.61 -7.58
CA TYR A 136 4.84 -24.19 -7.48
C TYR A 136 6.24 -23.97 -6.90
N ALA A 137 6.63 -24.74 -5.88
CA ALA A 137 7.96 -24.66 -5.29
C ALA A 137 9.06 -24.98 -6.31
N ASP A 138 8.87 -25.99 -7.14
CA ASP A 138 9.82 -26.37 -8.18
C ASP A 138 9.97 -25.25 -9.22
N ARG A 139 8.87 -24.62 -9.62
CA ARG A 139 8.88 -23.48 -10.54
C ARG A 139 9.65 -22.29 -9.99
N MET A 140 9.50 -21.98 -8.72
CA MET A 140 10.26 -20.88 -8.11
C MET A 140 11.77 -21.16 -8.15
N ARG A 141 12.21 -22.43 -8.18
CA ARG A 141 13.63 -22.80 -8.30
C ARG A 141 14.19 -22.57 -9.71
N GLU A 142 13.35 -22.37 -10.72
CA GLU A 142 13.79 -21.97 -12.07
C GLU A 142 14.45 -20.58 -12.08
N GLY A 143 14.30 -19.80 -11.01
CA GLY A 143 15.11 -18.60 -10.78
C GLY A 143 14.61 -17.33 -11.45
N ASP A 144 13.30 -17.21 -11.69
CA ASP A 144 12.71 -15.93 -12.12
C ASP A 144 12.91 -14.87 -11.03
N VAL A 145 13.74 -13.86 -11.31
CA VAL A 145 14.06 -12.78 -10.37
C VAL A 145 13.04 -11.63 -10.42
N LEU A 146 12.06 -11.67 -11.32
CA LEU A 146 11.01 -10.65 -11.44
C LEU A 146 9.83 -10.95 -10.50
N HIS A 147 8.75 -10.17 -10.61
CA HIS A 147 7.57 -10.23 -9.73
C HIS A 147 7.00 -11.63 -9.55
N PHE A 148 7.00 -12.44 -10.60
CA PHE A 148 6.45 -13.78 -10.55
C PHE A 148 7.25 -14.73 -9.65
N GLY A 149 8.59 -14.76 -9.78
CA GLY A 149 9.42 -15.67 -8.99
C GLY A 149 9.77 -15.16 -7.59
N THR A 150 9.43 -13.91 -7.27
CA THR A 150 9.70 -13.28 -5.96
C THR A 150 8.48 -13.28 -5.03
N HIS A 151 7.31 -13.77 -5.48
CA HIS A 151 6.10 -13.80 -4.67
C HIS A 151 5.51 -15.21 -4.47
N PRO A 152 4.90 -15.46 -3.30
CA PRO A 152 4.08 -16.64 -3.08
C PRO A 152 2.78 -16.59 -3.94
N PRO A 153 2.06 -17.71 -4.10
CA PRO A 153 1.01 -17.84 -5.11
C PRO A 153 -0.29 -17.07 -4.80
N GLY A 154 -0.35 -16.27 -3.73
CA GLY A 154 -1.58 -15.66 -3.24
C GLY A 154 -2.27 -14.75 -4.26
N PHE A 155 -1.53 -13.89 -4.96
CA PHE A 155 -2.13 -13.00 -5.99
C PHE A 155 -2.61 -13.77 -7.22
N ILE A 156 -1.90 -14.82 -7.63
CA ILE A 156 -2.32 -15.70 -8.74
C ILE A 156 -3.65 -16.38 -8.39
N LEU A 157 -3.75 -16.90 -7.17
CA LEU A 157 -4.97 -17.53 -6.70
C LEU A 157 -6.12 -16.55 -6.52
N LEU A 158 -5.84 -15.31 -6.09
CA LEU A 158 -6.82 -14.24 -6.03
C LEU A 158 -7.41 -13.95 -7.43
N HIS A 159 -6.56 -13.76 -8.45
CA HIS A 159 -7.05 -13.55 -9.82
C HIS A 159 -7.79 -14.77 -10.36
N LYS A 160 -7.32 -16.00 -10.07
CA LYS A 160 -8.04 -17.23 -10.45
C LYS A 160 -9.45 -17.27 -9.83
N SER A 161 -9.58 -16.91 -8.56
CA SER A 161 -10.88 -16.81 -7.88
C SER A 161 -11.78 -15.73 -8.49
N ILE A 162 -11.21 -14.57 -8.86
CA ILE A 162 -11.94 -13.47 -9.52
C ILE A 162 -12.47 -13.92 -10.88
N ILE A 163 -11.63 -14.55 -11.72
CA ILE A 163 -12.02 -15.09 -13.02
C ILE A 163 -13.16 -16.10 -12.85
N GLY A 164 -13.01 -17.04 -11.91
CA GLY A 164 -14.04 -18.05 -11.63
C GLY A 164 -15.35 -17.44 -11.14
N PHE A 165 -15.29 -16.41 -10.29
CA PHE A 165 -16.46 -15.70 -9.79
C PHE A 165 -17.22 -14.98 -10.93
N VAL A 166 -16.51 -14.19 -11.74
CA VAL A 166 -17.12 -13.46 -12.86
C VAL A 166 -17.72 -14.42 -13.88
N THR A 167 -17.04 -15.53 -14.18
CA THR A 167 -17.54 -16.59 -15.09
C THR A 167 -18.83 -17.23 -14.56
N ARG A 168 -18.91 -17.47 -13.25
CA ARG A 168 -20.08 -18.12 -12.62
C ARG A 168 -21.29 -17.21 -12.48
N PHE A 169 -21.09 -15.89 -12.44
CA PHE A 169 -22.17 -14.92 -12.19
C PHE A 169 -22.31 -13.91 -13.34
N PRO A 170 -23.00 -14.28 -14.45
CA PRO A 170 -23.14 -13.41 -15.63
C PRO A 170 -23.75 -12.04 -15.35
N LYS A 171 -24.66 -11.93 -14.36
CA LYS A 171 -25.22 -10.63 -13.94
C LYS A 171 -24.15 -9.70 -13.37
N VAL A 172 -23.20 -10.26 -12.61
CA VAL A 172 -22.08 -9.50 -12.06
C VAL A 172 -21.11 -9.13 -13.17
N GLN A 173 -20.85 -10.04 -14.12
CA GLN A 173 -20.06 -9.74 -15.31
C GLN A 173 -20.65 -8.55 -16.10
N ALA A 174 -21.96 -8.59 -16.41
CA ALA A 174 -22.63 -7.51 -17.14
C ALA A 174 -22.52 -6.18 -16.38
N TRP A 175 -22.83 -6.16 -15.07
CA TRP A 175 -22.69 -4.97 -14.25
C TRP A 175 -21.25 -4.43 -14.20
N LEU A 176 -20.25 -5.32 -14.14
CA LEU A 176 -18.84 -4.94 -14.17
C LEU A 176 -18.47 -4.31 -15.50
N LEU A 177 -18.97 -4.82 -16.63
CA LEU A 177 -18.73 -4.23 -17.95
C LEU A 177 -19.41 -2.86 -18.08
N ASP A 178 -20.65 -2.74 -17.61
CA ASP A 178 -21.43 -1.50 -17.67
C ASP A 178 -20.87 -0.41 -16.75
N SER A 179 -20.25 -0.79 -15.63
CA SER A 179 -19.64 0.14 -14.67
C SER A 179 -18.24 0.62 -15.05
N GLN A 180 -17.68 0.18 -16.18
CA GLN A 180 -16.35 0.61 -16.61
C GLN A 180 -16.37 2.08 -17.06
N PRO A 181 -15.51 2.93 -16.48
CA PRO A 181 -15.24 4.26 -17.03
C PRO A 181 -14.78 4.17 -18.48
N ASP A 182 -15.03 5.23 -19.27
CA ASP A 182 -14.64 5.27 -20.69
C ASP A 182 -13.12 5.06 -20.86
N SER A 183 -12.29 5.61 -19.96
CA SER A 183 -10.83 5.42 -19.98
C SER A 183 -10.44 3.95 -19.78
N VAL A 184 -11.11 3.22 -18.88
CA VAL A 184 -10.87 1.78 -18.68
C VAL A 184 -11.26 0.99 -19.94
N ARG A 185 -12.42 1.29 -20.54
CA ARG A 185 -12.87 0.65 -21.78
C ARG A 185 -11.87 0.86 -22.92
N ALA A 186 -11.44 2.10 -23.13
CA ALA A 186 -10.46 2.45 -24.15
C ALA A 186 -9.14 1.69 -23.96
N GLY A 187 -8.61 1.62 -22.73
CA GLY A 187 -7.41 0.84 -22.44
C GLY A 187 -7.57 -0.65 -22.75
N LEU A 188 -8.73 -1.24 -22.41
CA LEU A 188 -9.04 -2.64 -22.70
C LEU A 188 -9.33 -2.90 -24.18
N ASP A 189 -9.85 -1.93 -24.94
CA ASP A 189 -10.05 -2.02 -26.39
C ASP A 189 -8.70 -2.18 -27.09
N VAL A 190 -7.70 -1.35 -26.74
CA VAL A 190 -6.34 -1.46 -27.30
C VAL A 190 -5.71 -2.82 -26.99
N ILE A 191 -5.88 -3.34 -25.77
CA ILE A 191 -5.41 -4.69 -25.42
C ILE A 191 -6.14 -5.76 -26.22
N SER A 192 -7.45 -5.59 -26.44
CA SER A 192 -8.24 -6.52 -27.26
C SER A 192 -7.71 -6.58 -28.69
N GLU A 193 -7.42 -5.43 -29.29
CA GLU A 193 -6.86 -5.33 -30.64
C GLU A 193 -5.48 -6.00 -30.73
N HIS A 194 -4.58 -5.72 -29.77
CA HIS A 194 -3.25 -6.33 -29.74
C HIS A 194 -3.30 -7.85 -29.49
N SER A 195 -4.19 -8.30 -28.61
CA SER A 195 -4.28 -9.72 -28.24
C SER A 195 -5.12 -10.56 -29.21
N ALA A 196 -5.83 -9.95 -30.17
CA ALA A 196 -6.74 -10.63 -31.09
C ALA A 196 -6.07 -11.76 -31.90
N ARG A 197 -4.77 -11.65 -32.17
CA ARG A 197 -3.97 -12.67 -32.89
C ARG A 197 -3.12 -13.55 -31.98
N SER A 198 -3.13 -13.30 -30.67
CA SER A 198 -2.39 -14.10 -29.70
C SER A 198 -3.10 -15.43 -29.42
N ALA A 199 -2.39 -16.37 -28.80
CA ALA A 199 -2.97 -17.64 -28.36
C ALA A 199 -4.06 -17.48 -27.27
N MET A 200 -4.13 -16.31 -26.61
CA MET A 200 -5.05 -16.05 -25.52
C MET A 200 -5.72 -14.67 -25.67
N PRO A 201 -6.62 -14.47 -26.64
CA PRO A 201 -7.27 -13.18 -26.90
C PRO A 201 -8.07 -12.67 -25.69
N LEU A 202 -8.12 -11.35 -25.49
CA LEU A 202 -8.90 -10.74 -24.40
C LEU A 202 -10.40 -11.02 -24.57
N THR A 203 -11.02 -11.66 -23.58
CA THR A 203 -12.47 -11.97 -23.58
C THR A 203 -13.27 -10.96 -22.74
N GLN A 204 -14.60 -11.00 -22.85
CA GLN A 204 -15.48 -10.20 -21.98
C GLN A 204 -15.40 -10.62 -20.50
N VAL A 205 -15.07 -11.88 -20.22
CA VAL A 205 -14.82 -12.35 -18.84
C VAL A 205 -13.55 -11.67 -18.33
N ASP A 206 -12.52 -11.58 -19.17
CA ASP A 206 -11.26 -10.95 -18.79
C ASP A 206 -11.43 -9.46 -18.48
N ARG A 207 -12.16 -8.73 -19.33
CA ARG A 207 -12.48 -7.31 -19.10
C ARG A 207 -13.13 -7.08 -17.75
N ALA A 208 -14.15 -7.87 -17.42
CA ALA A 208 -14.84 -7.77 -16.13
C ALA A 208 -13.94 -8.20 -14.96
N ALA A 209 -13.13 -9.26 -15.11
CA ALA A 209 -12.23 -9.75 -14.07
C ALA A 209 -11.09 -8.77 -13.75
N LEU A 210 -10.49 -8.15 -14.77
CA LEU A 210 -9.47 -7.11 -14.61
C LEU A 210 -10.05 -5.90 -13.88
N TRP A 211 -11.26 -5.45 -14.27
CA TRP A 211 -11.91 -4.34 -13.61
C TRP A 211 -12.27 -4.64 -12.15
N LEU A 212 -12.84 -5.82 -11.86
CA LEU A 212 -13.10 -6.25 -10.49
C LEU A 212 -11.81 -6.32 -9.66
N SER A 213 -10.70 -6.79 -10.24
CA SER A 213 -9.40 -6.83 -9.56
C SER A 213 -8.94 -5.43 -9.16
N ALA A 214 -9.09 -4.44 -10.05
CA ALA A 214 -8.73 -3.05 -9.79
C ALA A 214 -9.62 -2.41 -8.70
N LEU A 215 -10.93 -2.68 -8.73
CA LEU A 215 -11.88 -2.24 -7.70
C LEU A 215 -11.54 -2.85 -6.32
N LEU A 216 -11.21 -4.14 -6.28
CA LEU A 216 -10.84 -4.81 -5.04
C LEU A 216 -9.50 -4.30 -4.49
N ALA A 217 -8.52 -4.02 -5.34
CA ALA A 217 -7.26 -3.39 -4.93
C ALA A 217 -7.49 -1.98 -4.35
N ALA A 218 -8.36 -1.17 -4.98
CA ALA A 218 -8.76 0.14 -4.45
C ALA A 218 -9.46 -0.01 -3.10
N LEU A 219 -10.41 -0.95 -2.98
CA LEU A 219 -11.13 -1.20 -1.75
C LEU A 219 -10.20 -1.64 -0.62
N ALA A 220 -9.25 -2.55 -0.88
CA ALA A 220 -8.24 -2.96 0.08
C ALA A 220 -7.40 -1.76 0.53
N ALA A 221 -6.87 -0.99 -0.42
CA ALA A 221 -6.09 0.21 -0.13
C ALA A 221 -6.86 1.18 0.76
N MET A 222 -8.09 1.57 0.40
CA MET A 222 -8.90 2.52 1.16
C MET A 222 -9.34 1.96 2.51
N SER A 223 -9.60 0.65 2.61
CA SER A 223 -9.99 0.00 3.86
C SER A 223 -8.91 0.06 4.93
N THR A 224 -7.65 0.33 4.58
CA THR A 224 -6.53 0.60 5.52
C THR A 224 -6.87 1.69 6.54
N VAL A 225 -7.76 2.64 6.20
CA VAL A 225 -8.28 3.66 7.12
C VAL A 225 -8.77 3.06 8.44
N VAL A 226 -9.48 1.92 8.39
CA VAL A 226 -10.12 1.31 9.57
C VAL A 226 -9.09 0.75 10.57
N PRO A 227 -8.22 -0.21 10.19
CA PRO A 227 -7.20 -0.71 11.10
C PRO A 227 -6.19 0.38 11.49
N LEU A 228 -5.86 1.32 10.60
CA LEU A 228 -4.98 2.46 10.94
C LEU A 228 -5.60 3.35 12.02
N PHE A 229 -6.91 3.64 11.94
CA PHE A 229 -7.62 4.38 12.99
C PHE A 229 -7.55 3.63 14.32
N CYS A 230 -7.81 2.32 14.31
CA CYS A 230 -7.70 1.48 15.51
C CYS A 230 -6.29 1.49 16.13
N LEU A 231 -5.24 1.48 15.29
CA LEU A 231 -3.85 1.58 15.74
C LEU A 231 -3.54 2.93 16.37
N LEU A 232 -3.90 4.01 15.68
CA LEU A 232 -3.75 5.38 16.18
C LEU A 232 -4.45 5.57 17.53
N ARG A 233 -5.65 5.00 17.71
CA ARG A 233 -6.38 5.06 18.98
C ARG A 233 -5.67 4.43 20.17
N ARG A 234 -4.63 3.61 19.94
CA ARG A 234 -3.79 3.05 21.02
C ARG A 234 -2.81 4.08 21.60
N THR A 235 -2.48 5.11 20.84
CA THR A 235 -1.40 6.06 21.16
C THR A 235 -1.86 7.52 21.13
N CYS A 236 -2.99 7.80 20.49
CA CYS A 236 -3.54 9.13 20.24
C CYS A 236 -5.01 9.21 20.67
N GLY A 237 -5.47 10.43 20.96
CA GLY A 237 -6.89 10.76 21.14
C GLY A 237 -7.74 10.45 19.89
N ARG A 238 -9.06 10.38 20.07
CA ARG A 238 -9.97 9.95 18.99
C ARG A 238 -10.00 10.95 17.82
N GLU A 239 -10.06 12.23 18.14
CA GLU A 239 -9.97 13.35 17.20
C GLU A 239 -8.66 13.31 16.39
N VAL A 240 -7.52 13.16 17.07
CA VAL A 240 -6.21 13.06 16.40
C VAL A 240 -6.16 11.84 15.48
N ALA A 241 -6.64 10.68 15.94
CA ALA A 241 -6.71 9.48 15.13
C ALA A 241 -7.55 9.70 13.86
N TRP A 242 -8.72 10.33 13.98
CA TRP A 242 -9.58 10.67 12.84
C TRP A 242 -8.86 11.58 11.84
N ARG A 243 -8.29 12.70 12.32
CA ARG A 243 -7.59 13.67 11.47
C ARG A 243 -6.43 13.03 10.73
N VAL A 244 -5.65 12.17 11.39
CA VAL A 244 -4.52 11.48 10.77
C VAL A 244 -4.99 10.50 9.68
N VAL A 245 -6.03 9.70 9.94
CA VAL A 245 -6.51 8.75 8.90
C VAL A 245 -7.13 9.44 7.69
N CYS A 246 -7.62 10.68 7.84
CA CYS A 246 -8.10 11.48 6.71
C CYS A 246 -7.00 11.77 5.66
N PHE A 247 -5.72 11.63 6.00
CA PHE A 247 -4.63 11.80 5.02
C PHE A 247 -4.40 10.56 4.16
N TRP A 248 -4.86 9.38 4.58
CA TRP A 248 -4.54 8.12 3.90
C TRP A 248 -5.05 8.06 2.45
N PRO A 249 -6.30 8.40 2.12
CA PRO A 249 -6.76 8.43 0.73
C PRO A 249 -5.97 9.41 -0.16
N LEU A 250 -5.31 10.41 0.45
CA LEU A 250 -4.55 11.46 -0.25
C LEU A 250 -3.05 11.12 -0.41
N ILE A 251 -2.64 9.89 -0.14
CA ILE A 251 -1.26 9.44 -0.35
C ILE A 251 -1.02 9.22 -1.86
N PRO A 252 -0.09 9.96 -2.50
CA PRO A 252 0.12 9.92 -3.95
C PRO A 252 0.46 8.53 -4.50
N ALA A 253 1.32 7.78 -3.80
CA ALA A 253 1.74 6.45 -4.25
C ALA A 253 0.55 5.49 -4.45
N LEU A 254 -0.53 5.65 -3.69
CA LEU A 254 -1.72 4.81 -3.88
C LEU A 254 -2.28 4.99 -5.29
N ALA A 255 -2.40 6.23 -5.76
CA ALA A 255 -3.02 6.55 -7.06
C ALA A 255 -2.05 6.38 -8.23
N VAL A 256 -0.77 6.70 -8.03
CA VAL A 256 0.28 6.49 -9.05
C VAL A 256 0.37 5.01 -9.41
N PHE A 257 0.45 4.13 -8.40
CA PHE A 257 0.70 2.71 -8.60
C PHE A 257 -0.56 1.84 -8.65
N HIS A 258 -1.76 2.39 -8.52
CA HIS A 258 -2.96 1.58 -8.76
C HIS A 258 -3.00 1.07 -10.21
N PRO A 259 -3.43 -0.19 -10.46
CA PRO A 259 -3.98 -1.20 -9.54
C PRO A 259 -2.96 -2.27 -9.06
N VAL A 260 -1.72 -1.92 -8.70
CA VAL A 260 -0.72 -2.94 -8.31
C VAL A 260 -1.12 -3.78 -7.11
N SER A 261 -0.65 -5.02 -7.11
CA SER A 261 -0.78 -5.97 -5.99
C SER A 261 -0.32 -5.40 -4.65
N ASP A 262 0.67 -4.51 -4.64
CA ASP A 262 1.23 -3.93 -3.41
C ASP A 262 0.21 -3.09 -2.63
N LEU A 263 -0.87 -2.64 -3.29
CA LEU A 263 -1.96 -1.88 -2.64
C LEU A 263 -2.76 -2.70 -1.62
N TRP A 264 -2.64 -4.03 -1.64
CA TRP A 264 -3.26 -4.92 -0.64
C TRP A 264 -2.47 -4.95 0.68
N LEU A 265 -1.17 -4.68 0.62
CA LEU A 265 -0.23 -4.86 1.72
C LEU A 265 -0.41 -3.85 2.86
N PRO A 266 -0.72 -2.54 2.64
CA PRO A 266 -1.06 -1.63 3.72
C PRO A 266 -2.20 -2.13 4.60
N PHE A 267 -3.27 -2.66 4.00
CA PHE A 267 -4.41 -3.19 4.73
C PHE A 267 -4.02 -4.43 5.53
N ALA A 268 -3.36 -5.41 4.90
CA ALA A 268 -2.93 -6.63 5.58
C ALA A 268 -1.97 -6.33 6.75
N GLY A 269 -0.96 -5.47 6.53
CA GLY A 269 0.02 -5.10 7.54
C GLY A 269 -0.58 -4.32 8.71
N THR A 270 -1.42 -3.32 8.44
CA THR A 270 -2.09 -2.56 9.50
C THR A 270 -3.13 -3.39 10.25
N LEU A 271 -3.86 -4.28 9.56
CA LEU A 271 -4.80 -5.18 10.20
C LEU A 271 -4.07 -6.17 11.13
N PHE A 272 -2.93 -6.72 10.69
CA PHE A 272 -2.07 -7.56 11.52
C PHE A 272 -1.68 -6.82 12.81
N LEU A 273 -1.07 -5.63 12.68
CA LEU A 273 -0.68 -4.80 13.83
C LEU A 273 -1.88 -4.46 14.74
N ALA A 274 -3.07 -4.21 14.17
CA ALA A 274 -4.26 -3.86 14.94
C ALA A 274 -4.78 -5.06 15.75
N THR A 275 -4.85 -6.24 15.11
CA THR A 275 -5.27 -7.48 15.77
C THR A 275 -4.27 -7.93 16.82
N TRP A 276 -2.96 -7.95 16.51
CA TRP A 276 -1.92 -8.25 17.50
C TRP A 276 -1.95 -7.26 18.66
N GLY A 277 -2.01 -5.98 18.34
CA GLY A 277 -2.10 -4.91 19.30
C GLY A 277 -3.22 -5.07 20.30
N ARG A 278 -4.38 -5.52 19.82
CA ARG A 278 -5.55 -5.83 20.64
C ARG A 278 -5.36 -7.12 21.44
N ALA A 279 -4.73 -8.14 20.86
CA ALA A 279 -4.35 -9.36 21.57
C ALA A 279 -3.46 -9.04 22.78
N TRP A 280 -2.38 -8.29 22.55
CA TRP A 280 -1.42 -7.94 23.59
C TRP A 280 -2.00 -7.01 24.66
N SER A 281 -2.76 -5.99 24.26
CA SER A 281 -3.34 -5.03 25.21
C SER A 281 -4.47 -5.59 26.07
N HIS A 282 -5.28 -6.50 25.52
CA HIS A 282 -6.44 -7.09 26.21
C HIS A 282 -6.23 -8.55 26.63
N ARG A 283 -5.00 -9.07 26.50
CA ARG A 283 -4.64 -10.47 26.80
C ARG A 283 -5.55 -11.48 26.09
N SER A 284 -5.93 -11.14 24.85
CA SER A 284 -6.98 -11.86 24.14
C SER A 284 -6.40 -12.90 23.18
N VAL A 285 -6.60 -14.17 23.54
CA VAL A 285 -6.26 -15.34 22.70
C VAL A 285 -6.97 -15.27 21.35
N LEU A 286 -8.24 -14.84 21.30
CA LEU A 286 -8.99 -14.70 20.05
C LEU A 286 -8.30 -13.73 19.08
N PHE A 287 -7.87 -12.56 19.57
CA PHE A 287 -7.15 -11.62 18.73
C PHE A 287 -5.74 -12.12 18.36
N GLY A 288 -5.12 -12.94 19.20
CA GLY A 288 -3.89 -13.67 18.85
C GLY A 288 -4.11 -14.62 17.66
N LEU A 289 -5.17 -15.44 17.71
CA LEU A 289 -5.57 -16.30 16.59
C LEU A 289 -5.85 -15.49 15.32
N LEU A 290 -6.63 -14.41 15.42
CA LEU A 290 -6.91 -13.54 14.27
C LEU A 290 -5.63 -12.94 13.68
N SER A 291 -4.67 -12.53 14.52
CA SER A 291 -3.39 -12.00 14.07
C SER A 291 -2.58 -13.03 13.27
N GLY A 292 -2.54 -14.29 13.72
CA GLY A 292 -1.88 -15.38 12.99
C GLY A 292 -2.56 -15.67 11.64
N ILE A 293 -3.90 -15.63 11.59
CA ILE A 293 -4.67 -15.77 10.34
C ILE A 293 -4.34 -14.64 9.36
N VAL A 294 -4.36 -13.38 9.82
CA VAL A 294 -4.08 -12.22 8.98
C VAL A 294 -2.64 -12.27 8.45
N MET A 295 -1.67 -12.61 9.31
CA MET A 295 -0.27 -12.77 8.88
C MET A 295 -0.11 -13.89 7.85
N PHE A 296 -0.80 -15.03 8.03
CA PHE A 296 -0.76 -16.14 7.06
C PHE A 296 -1.23 -15.69 5.67
N TYR A 297 -2.41 -15.07 5.58
CA TYR A 297 -2.92 -14.60 4.30
C TYR A 297 -2.04 -13.51 3.71
N GLY A 298 -1.55 -12.59 4.53
CA GLY A 298 -0.64 -11.54 4.10
C GLY A 298 0.69 -12.08 3.55
N MET A 299 1.33 -13.03 4.23
CA MET A 299 2.57 -13.69 3.77
C MET A 299 2.36 -14.62 2.57
N ARG A 300 1.12 -15.06 2.33
CA ARG A 300 0.76 -15.76 1.08
C ARG A 300 0.66 -14.79 -0.11
N LEU A 301 0.38 -13.52 0.14
CA LEU A 301 0.43 -12.46 -0.88
C LEU A 301 1.86 -11.97 -1.10
N SER A 302 2.57 -11.60 -0.02
CA SER A 302 3.95 -11.10 -0.11
C SER A 302 4.73 -11.26 1.18
N LEU A 303 6.03 -11.56 1.05
CA LEU A 303 6.99 -11.57 2.15
C LEU A 303 7.38 -10.18 2.65
N ALA A 304 6.93 -9.11 1.98
CA ALA A 304 7.09 -7.73 2.44
C ALA A 304 6.43 -7.46 3.81
N LEU A 305 5.61 -8.38 4.33
CA LEU A 305 5.07 -8.28 5.70
C LEU A 305 6.05 -8.72 6.80
N LEU A 306 7.18 -9.34 6.47
CA LEU A 306 8.21 -9.68 7.46
C LEU A 306 8.72 -8.46 8.26
N PRO A 307 9.03 -7.31 7.63
CA PRO A 307 9.32 -6.08 8.36
C PRO A 307 8.21 -5.61 9.30
N VAL A 308 6.95 -5.84 8.93
CA VAL A 308 5.79 -5.51 9.78
C VAL A 308 5.78 -6.40 11.02
N ALA A 309 6.06 -7.69 10.86
CA ALA A 309 6.23 -8.64 11.96
C ALA A 309 7.37 -8.23 12.90
N PHE A 310 8.50 -7.78 12.33
CA PHE A 310 9.66 -7.34 13.09
C PHE A 310 9.36 -6.10 13.93
N LEU A 311 8.72 -5.07 13.34
CA LEU A 311 8.29 -3.88 14.06
C LEU A 311 7.41 -4.25 15.26
N ASP A 312 6.43 -5.13 15.02
CA ASP A 312 5.47 -5.57 16.02
C ASP A 312 6.14 -6.31 17.18
N ALA A 313 7.02 -7.26 16.86
CA ALA A 313 7.78 -8.02 17.85
C ALA A 313 8.69 -7.11 18.69
N ALA A 314 9.43 -6.21 18.03
CA ALA A 314 10.35 -5.31 18.71
C ALA A 314 9.62 -4.30 19.61
N TRP A 315 8.52 -3.74 19.12
CA TRP A 315 7.70 -2.81 19.90
C TRP A 315 6.98 -3.51 21.07
N THR A 316 6.46 -4.73 20.86
CA THR A 316 5.86 -5.55 21.92
C THR A 316 6.89 -5.93 22.98
N LEU A 317 8.12 -6.28 22.57
CA LEU A 317 9.21 -6.58 23.49
C LEU A 317 9.59 -5.35 24.32
N ALA A 318 9.65 -4.17 23.72
CA ALA A 318 9.89 -2.95 24.47
C ALA A 318 8.77 -2.62 25.46
N ASP A 319 7.50 -2.82 25.09
CA ASP A 319 6.38 -2.74 26.02
C ASP A 319 6.46 -3.77 27.15
N PHE A 320 6.86 -4.99 26.83
CA PHE A 320 7.07 -6.03 27.82
C PHE A 320 8.18 -5.67 28.82
N LEU A 321 9.34 -5.20 28.35
CA LEU A 321 10.50 -4.95 29.19
C LEU A 321 10.42 -3.65 29.98
N VAL A 322 9.94 -2.57 29.33
CA VAL A 322 10.06 -1.21 29.86
C VAL A 322 8.71 -0.65 30.31
N GLY A 323 7.59 -1.17 29.78
CA GLY A 323 6.26 -0.67 30.11
C GLY A 323 5.93 -0.78 31.60
N GLU A 324 5.37 0.30 32.15
CA GLU A 324 4.82 0.34 33.50
C GLU A 324 3.73 -0.73 33.64
N ALA A 325 4.00 -1.74 34.46
CA ALA A 325 3.06 -2.81 34.74
C ALA A 325 2.91 -2.99 36.25
N THR A 326 1.66 -3.04 36.70
CA THR A 326 1.30 -3.41 38.07
C THR A 326 1.40 -4.92 38.31
N GLU A 327 1.37 -5.70 37.23
CA GLU A 327 1.41 -7.16 37.24
C GLU A 327 2.84 -7.69 37.42
N SER A 328 2.98 -8.83 38.09
CA SER A 328 4.26 -9.53 38.18
C SER A 328 4.75 -9.99 36.80
N LEU A 329 6.07 -10.07 36.63
CA LEU A 329 6.69 -10.54 35.39
C LEU A 329 6.16 -11.92 34.95
N ALA A 330 5.91 -12.82 35.91
CA ALA A 330 5.39 -14.16 35.63
C ALA A 330 4.01 -14.13 34.96
N VAL A 331 3.10 -13.27 35.43
CA VAL A 331 1.76 -13.12 34.85
C VAL A 331 1.86 -12.56 33.43
N ARG A 332 2.63 -11.49 33.25
CA ARG A 332 2.85 -10.87 31.94
C ARG A 332 3.47 -11.83 30.93
N SER A 333 4.46 -12.62 31.35
CA SER A 333 5.10 -13.64 30.51
C SER A 333 4.11 -14.71 30.09
N ARG A 334 3.26 -15.19 31.00
CA ARG A 334 2.22 -16.18 30.69
C ARG A 334 1.21 -15.65 29.67
N GLU A 335 0.79 -14.40 29.83
CA GLU A 335 -0.17 -13.76 28.92
C GLU A 335 0.42 -13.47 27.54
N LEU A 336 1.69 -13.01 27.50
CA LEU A 336 2.44 -12.87 26.24
C LEU A 336 2.56 -14.22 25.55
N ALA A 337 2.97 -15.26 26.28
CA ALA A 337 3.09 -16.61 25.77
C ALA A 337 1.75 -17.12 25.21
N ALA A 338 0.64 -16.90 25.92
CA ALA A 338 -0.68 -17.28 25.43
C ALA A 338 -1.05 -16.59 24.10
N CYS A 339 -0.76 -15.28 23.96
CA CYS A 339 -1.02 -14.54 22.72
C CYS A 339 -0.11 -15.01 21.57
N VAL A 340 1.19 -15.20 21.85
CA VAL A 340 2.17 -15.71 20.87
C VAL A 340 1.80 -17.11 20.41
N VAL A 341 1.51 -18.02 21.33
CA VAL A 341 1.10 -19.40 21.02
C VAL A 341 -0.17 -19.41 20.18
N ALA A 342 -1.16 -18.55 20.49
CA ALA A 342 -2.37 -18.44 19.68
C ALA A 342 -2.08 -17.97 18.24
N ALA A 343 -1.26 -16.93 18.08
CA ALA A 343 -0.87 -16.44 16.75
C ALA A 343 -0.09 -17.51 15.96
N LEU A 344 0.90 -18.14 16.58
CA LEU A 344 1.70 -19.19 15.93
C LEU A 344 0.88 -20.44 15.63
N ALA A 345 -0.05 -20.84 16.51
CA ALA A 345 -0.91 -22.00 16.30
C ALA A 345 -1.83 -21.80 15.10
N SER A 346 -2.50 -20.66 14.99
CA SER A 346 -3.38 -20.35 13.84
C SER A 346 -2.59 -20.19 12.53
N PHE A 347 -1.44 -19.50 12.57
CA PHE A 347 -0.54 -19.36 11.41
C PHE A 347 -0.02 -20.72 10.93
N GLY A 348 0.53 -21.53 11.86
CA GLY A 348 1.06 -22.85 11.58
C GLY A 348 0.00 -23.83 11.10
N LEU A 349 -1.18 -23.84 11.73
CA LEU A 349 -2.31 -24.67 11.30
C LEU A 349 -2.70 -24.37 9.85
N LEU A 350 -2.76 -23.10 9.45
CA LEU A 350 -3.10 -22.72 8.07
C LEU A 350 -2.02 -23.12 7.05
N ILE A 351 -0.73 -23.06 7.43
CA ILE A 351 0.35 -23.61 6.61
C ILE A 351 0.14 -25.11 6.42
N LEU A 352 -0.06 -25.86 7.51
CA LEU A 352 -0.26 -27.31 7.47
C LEU A 352 -1.49 -27.70 6.65
N LEU A 353 -2.63 -27.02 6.86
CA LEU A 353 -3.85 -27.24 6.09
C LEU A 353 -3.65 -26.95 4.60
N THR A 354 -2.93 -25.88 4.27
CA THR A 354 -2.63 -25.55 2.86
C THR A 354 -1.75 -26.61 2.23
N GLY A 355 -0.69 -27.04 2.92
CA GLY A 355 0.17 -28.13 2.45
C GLY A 355 -0.60 -29.44 2.28
N TRP A 356 -1.46 -29.80 3.24
CA TRP A 356 -2.27 -31.01 3.17
C TRP A 356 -3.31 -30.99 2.04
N LEU A 357 -3.99 -29.86 1.84
CA LEU A 357 -5.06 -29.74 0.83
C LEU A 357 -4.54 -29.55 -0.60
N THR A 358 -3.35 -28.97 -0.78
CA THR A 358 -2.87 -28.52 -2.10
C THR A 358 -1.49 -29.04 -2.48
N SER A 359 -0.83 -29.80 -1.59
CA SER A 359 0.57 -30.22 -1.71
C SER A 359 1.56 -29.06 -1.89
N LEU A 360 1.16 -27.84 -1.52
CA LEU A 360 2.01 -26.65 -1.60
C LEU A 360 2.99 -26.60 -0.41
N ASP A 361 4.27 -26.73 -0.70
CA ASP A 361 5.34 -26.47 0.27
C ASP A 361 5.59 -24.96 0.39
N LEU A 362 4.74 -24.29 1.18
CA LEU A 362 4.79 -22.84 1.34
C LEU A 362 6.10 -22.34 1.98
N PRO A 363 6.68 -22.99 3.01
CA PRO A 363 8.01 -22.63 3.51
C PRO A 363 9.11 -22.71 2.46
N ALA A 364 9.13 -23.74 1.61
CA ALA A 364 10.11 -23.83 0.52
C ALA A 364 9.91 -22.72 -0.51
N VAL A 365 8.65 -22.40 -0.85
CA VAL A 365 8.31 -21.27 -1.72
C VAL A 365 8.84 -19.96 -1.15
N TRP A 366 8.60 -19.69 0.14
CA TRP A 366 9.08 -18.47 0.78
C TRP A 366 10.60 -18.36 0.78
N MET A 367 11.30 -19.44 1.10
CA MET A 367 12.77 -19.47 1.04
C MET A 367 13.27 -19.19 -0.38
N GLN A 368 12.63 -19.78 -1.38
CA GLN A 368 13.01 -19.57 -2.78
C GLN A 368 12.69 -18.16 -3.26
N ASN A 369 11.55 -17.59 -2.86
CA ASN A 369 11.21 -16.20 -3.15
C ASN A 369 12.26 -15.23 -2.57
N LEU A 370 12.72 -15.44 -1.34
CA LEU A 370 13.80 -14.63 -0.75
C LEU A 370 15.12 -14.75 -1.52
N ARG A 371 15.45 -15.94 -2.02
CA ARG A 371 16.64 -16.17 -2.86
C ARG A 371 16.52 -15.47 -4.21
N ASN A 372 15.39 -15.64 -4.89
CA ASN A 372 15.11 -14.99 -6.18
C ASN A 372 15.14 -13.46 -6.02
N HIS A 373 14.61 -12.94 -4.90
CA HIS A 373 14.63 -11.52 -4.60
C HIS A 373 16.05 -11.01 -4.29
N ALA A 374 16.92 -11.82 -3.70
CA ALA A 374 18.34 -11.48 -3.58
C ALA A 374 19.01 -11.39 -4.97
N GLY A 375 18.71 -12.32 -5.88
CA GLY A 375 19.20 -12.31 -7.26
C GLY A 375 18.71 -11.12 -8.09
N PHE A 376 17.53 -10.56 -7.77
CA PHE A 376 17.05 -9.33 -8.40
C PHE A 376 18.03 -8.16 -8.22
N TYR A 377 18.63 -8.01 -7.03
CA TYR A 377 19.62 -6.96 -6.76
C TYR A 377 20.96 -7.18 -7.46
N GLU A 378 21.29 -8.42 -7.81
CA GLU A 378 22.46 -8.74 -8.62
C GLU A 378 22.24 -8.35 -10.08
N LYS A 379 21.03 -8.58 -10.60
CA LYS A 379 20.67 -8.28 -12.00
C LYS A 379 20.37 -6.79 -12.23
N TYR A 380 19.71 -6.14 -11.29
CA TYR A 380 19.30 -4.73 -11.35
C TYR A 380 19.99 -3.93 -10.24
N SER A 381 21.32 -3.99 -10.25
CA SER A 381 22.13 -3.31 -9.24
C SER A 381 21.98 -1.79 -9.37
N ARG A 382 21.90 -1.13 -8.21
CA ARG A 382 21.94 0.33 -8.09
C ARG A 382 23.14 0.71 -7.23
N THR A 383 23.71 1.87 -7.50
CA THR A 383 24.78 2.42 -6.68
C THR A 383 24.23 2.68 -5.28
N TYR A 384 24.68 1.89 -4.30
CA TYR A 384 24.13 1.88 -2.95
C TYR A 384 24.15 3.27 -2.29
N SER A 385 25.23 4.05 -2.46
CA SER A 385 25.32 5.41 -1.91
C SER A 385 24.32 6.38 -2.54
N SER A 386 24.15 6.33 -3.87
CA SER A 386 23.17 7.14 -4.57
C SER A 386 21.75 6.78 -4.13
N TRP A 387 21.46 5.48 -4.01
CA TRP A 387 20.18 5.00 -3.49
C TRP A 387 19.92 5.46 -2.06
N LEU A 388 20.93 5.39 -1.18
CA LEU A 388 20.84 5.82 0.21
C LEU A 388 20.37 7.28 0.33
N VAL A 389 20.87 8.15 -0.55
CA VAL A 389 20.58 9.60 -0.57
C VAL A 389 19.26 9.94 -1.26
N ILE A 390 18.91 9.23 -2.33
CA ILE A 390 17.71 9.52 -3.14
C ILE A 390 16.44 8.92 -2.53
N ASN A 391 16.56 7.77 -1.87
CA ASN A 391 15.42 7.05 -1.34
C ASN A 391 14.56 7.85 -0.31
N PRO A 392 15.06 8.82 0.50
CA PRO A 392 14.20 9.66 1.35
C PRO A 392 13.37 10.64 0.53
N ILE A 393 13.91 11.09 -0.61
CA ILE A 393 13.19 11.95 -1.55
C ILE A 393 12.08 11.14 -2.22
N GLU A 394 12.37 9.89 -2.64
CA GLU A 394 11.34 9.00 -3.17
C GLU A 394 10.25 8.68 -2.15
N LEU A 395 10.62 8.41 -0.90
CA LEU A 395 9.67 8.22 0.19
C LEU A 395 8.81 9.47 0.41
N ALA A 396 9.40 10.67 0.36
CA ALA A 396 8.68 11.92 0.47
C ALA A 396 7.71 12.16 -0.69
N LEU A 397 8.09 11.80 -1.92
CA LEU A 397 7.21 11.85 -3.09
C LEU A 397 6.08 10.81 -2.99
N ALA A 398 6.41 9.59 -2.55
CA ALA A 398 5.44 8.49 -2.39
C ALA A 398 4.38 8.80 -1.33
N ALA A 399 4.81 9.30 -0.17
CA ALA A 399 3.93 9.73 0.91
C ALA A 399 3.20 11.05 0.61
N GLY A 400 3.78 11.89 -0.23
CA GLY A 400 3.44 13.30 -0.36
C GLY A 400 4.23 14.14 0.64
N THR A 401 4.91 15.16 0.11
CA THR A 401 5.84 16.00 0.86
C THR A 401 5.24 16.64 2.12
N PRO A 402 3.98 17.16 2.13
CA PRO A 402 3.39 17.73 3.32
C PRO A 402 3.33 16.74 4.49
N ILE A 403 2.84 15.51 4.25
CA ILE A 403 2.78 14.46 5.28
C ILE A 403 4.16 13.98 5.68
N PHE A 404 5.08 13.80 4.73
CA PHE A 404 6.44 13.39 5.03
C PHE A 404 7.14 14.39 5.97
N LEU A 405 7.08 15.68 5.65
CA LEU A 405 7.66 16.74 6.48
C LEU A 405 6.96 16.84 7.85
N PHE A 406 5.65 16.63 7.90
CA PHE A 406 4.91 16.59 9.16
C PHE A 406 5.32 15.39 10.04
N ALA A 407 5.49 14.21 9.46
CA ALA A 407 5.99 13.02 10.16
C ALA A 407 7.43 13.24 10.69
N VAL A 408 8.33 13.80 9.87
CA VAL A 408 9.69 14.14 10.29
C VAL A 408 9.68 15.19 11.41
N SER A 409 8.88 16.25 11.27
CA SER A 409 8.76 17.30 12.28
C SER A 409 8.24 16.78 13.62
N THR A 410 7.18 15.97 13.61
CA THR A 410 6.59 15.35 14.81
C THR A 410 7.56 14.37 15.46
N TRP A 411 8.37 13.68 14.68
CA TRP A 411 9.41 12.82 15.18
C TRP A 411 10.54 13.60 15.84
N LEU A 412 11.11 14.60 15.17
CA LEU A 412 12.22 15.42 15.70
C LEU A 412 11.82 16.20 16.95
N SER A 413 10.57 16.66 17.02
CA SER A 413 10.03 17.35 18.20
C SER A 413 9.55 16.41 19.32
N GLY A 414 9.30 15.14 18.98
CA GLY A 414 8.55 14.18 19.78
C GLY A 414 9.34 13.34 20.78
N THR A 415 10.61 13.68 21.05
CA THR A 415 11.52 12.89 21.91
C THR A 415 11.45 13.23 23.39
N LYS A 416 10.60 14.19 23.80
CA LYS A 416 10.40 14.54 25.21
C LYS A 416 9.44 13.60 25.96
N GLY A 417 8.76 12.70 25.26
CA GLY A 417 7.90 11.67 25.86
C GLY A 417 8.72 10.63 26.61
N SER A 418 8.19 10.15 27.74
CA SER A 418 8.86 9.12 28.53
C SER A 418 8.85 7.78 27.77
N LEU A 419 10.03 7.35 27.29
CA LEU A 419 10.26 5.99 26.78
C LEU A 419 9.92 4.90 27.82
N ARG A 420 9.67 5.27 29.09
CA ARG A 420 9.28 4.36 30.16
C ARG A 420 7.88 3.76 29.98
N SER A 421 7.03 4.34 29.14
CA SER A 421 5.79 3.66 28.72
C SER A 421 6.06 3.00 27.37
N GLY A 422 6.26 1.68 27.32
CA GLY A 422 6.51 1.01 26.05
C GLY A 422 5.30 1.00 25.08
N ARG A 423 4.10 1.37 25.56
CA ARG A 423 2.91 1.68 24.74
C ARG A 423 2.88 3.11 24.19
N SER A 424 3.84 3.95 24.55
CA SER A 424 3.91 5.33 24.08
C SER A 424 4.10 5.41 22.57
N LEU A 425 3.61 6.50 21.98
CA LEU A 425 3.94 6.88 20.61
C LEU A 425 5.44 7.10 20.45
N ALA A 426 6.12 7.58 21.50
CA ALA A 426 7.59 7.71 21.50
C ALA A 426 8.30 6.37 21.29
N SER A 427 7.86 5.31 21.99
CA SER A 427 8.35 3.93 21.80
C SER A 427 8.08 3.43 20.38
N PHE A 428 6.85 3.63 19.88
CA PHE A 428 6.52 3.27 18.50
C PHE A 428 7.41 3.98 17.47
N ARG A 429 7.62 5.30 17.62
CA ARG A 429 8.49 6.10 16.75
C ARG A 429 9.91 5.54 16.70
N LEU A 430 10.47 5.17 17.86
CA LEU A 430 11.80 4.57 17.94
C LEU A 430 11.86 3.24 17.18
N TRP A 431 10.92 2.33 17.40
CA TRP A 431 10.97 1.03 16.72
C TRP A 431 10.60 1.09 15.25
N CYS A 432 9.73 2.04 14.87
CA CYS A 432 9.50 2.40 13.48
C CYS A 432 10.80 2.87 12.83
N PHE A 433 11.57 3.75 13.49
CA PHE A 433 12.89 4.16 13.00
C PHE A 433 13.83 2.99 12.81
N VAL A 434 14.00 2.17 13.85
CA VAL A 434 14.94 1.06 13.85
C VAL A 434 14.59 0.11 12.72
N THR A 435 13.30 -0.22 12.56
CA THR A 435 12.83 -1.07 11.46
C THR A 435 13.14 -0.45 10.10
N LEU A 436 12.77 0.82 9.89
CA LEU A 436 13.05 1.52 8.64
C LEU A 436 14.56 1.60 8.37
N ALA A 437 15.38 1.90 9.38
CA ALA A 437 16.83 2.00 9.28
C ALA A 437 17.48 0.64 8.97
N VAL A 438 16.98 -0.45 9.56
CA VAL A 438 17.45 -1.82 9.23
C VAL A 438 17.13 -2.16 7.79
N LEU A 439 15.90 -1.91 7.33
CA LEU A 439 15.53 -2.12 5.93
C LEU A 439 16.42 -1.27 5.01
N TRP A 440 16.59 -0.01 5.37
CA TRP A 440 17.37 0.95 4.60
C TRP A 440 18.85 0.55 4.50
N LEU A 441 19.50 0.35 5.63
CA LEU A 441 20.94 0.07 5.68
C LEU A 441 21.27 -1.34 5.16
N SER A 442 20.29 -2.24 5.07
CA SER A 442 20.50 -3.55 4.47
C SER A 442 20.65 -3.53 2.95
N GLY A 443 20.17 -2.48 2.28
CA GLY A 443 20.09 -2.41 0.81
C GLY A 443 19.13 -3.43 0.16
N LYS A 444 18.39 -4.21 0.96
CA LYS A 444 17.46 -5.28 0.52
C LYS A 444 16.12 -4.77 -0.01
N ASN A 445 16.05 -3.48 -0.33
CA ASN A 445 14.94 -2.77 -0.97
C ASN A 445 15.46 -1.79 -2.04
N SER A 446 16.72 -1.95 -2.47
CA SER A 446 17.37 -0.97 -3.35
C SER A 446 16.77 -0.97 -4.75
N GLY A 447 16.42 -2.14 -5.30
CA GLY A 447 16.07 -2.35 -6.70
C GLY A 447 14.68 -1.90 -7.17
N GLU A 448 13.75 -1.48 -6.29
CA GLU A 448 12.47 -0.90 -6.71
C GLU A 448 12.21 0.42 -5.97
N ALA A 449 11.83 1.47 -6.70
CA ALA A 449 11.61 2.82 -6.18
C ALA A 449 10.15 3.04 -5.75
N ALA A 450 9.89 3.89 -4.73
CA ALA A 450 8.60 4.24 -4.06
C ALA A 450 7.56 3.15 -3.76
N ARG A 451 7.22 2.30 -4.72
CA ARG A 451 6.19 1.27 -4.66
C ARG A 451 6.40 0.34 -3.45
N LEU A 452 7.66 -0.03 -3.19
CA LEU A 452 8.04 -0.81 -2.00
C LEU A 452 7.75 -0.12 -0.68
N TRP A 453 7.55 1.19 -0.65
CA TRP A 453 7.24 1.90 0.58
C TRP A 453 5.75 1.91 0.90
N ILE A 454 4.86 1.59 -0.05
CA ILE A 454 3.40 1.74 0.09
C ILE A 454 2.89 1.07 1.36
N PHE A 455 3.33 -0.16 1.65
CA PHE A 455 2.88 -0.91 2.83
C PHE A 455 3.38 -0.32 4.17
N LEU A 456 4.42 0.51 4.13
CA LEU A 456 5.02 1.21 5.27
C LEU A 456 4.47 2.62 5.46
N LEU A 457 3.84 3.22 4.45
CA LEU A 457 3.27 4.57 4.52
C LEU A 457 2.23 4.77 5.65
N PRO A 458 1.43 3.76 6.06
CA PRO A 458 0.59 3.90 7.25
C PRO A 458 1.38 4.24 8.52
N TRP A 459 2.65 3.82 8.62
CA TRP A 459 3.50 4.11 9.77
C TRP A 459 3.92 5.57 9.82
N LEU A 460 4.15 6.21 8.67
CA LEU A 460 4.43 7.66 8.62
C LEU A 460 3.25 8.46 9.13
N LEU A 461 2.03 8.08 8.76
CA LEU A 461 0.82 8.66 9.31
C LEU A 461 0.71 8.40 10.82
N TRP A 462 1.02 7.19 11.27
CA TRP A 462 1.02 6.90 12.70
C TRP A 462 2.02 7.76 13.49
N VAL A 463 3.26 7.89 13.01
CA VAL A 463 4.29 8.77 13.60
C VAL A 463 3.83 10.23 13.69
N SER A 464 3.04 10.67 12.70
CA SER A 464 2.44 12.01 12.61
C SER A 464 1.38 12.29 13.68
N GLY A 465 0.90 11.26 14.38
CA GLY A 465 0.10 11.42 15.58
C GLY A 465 0.81 12.28 16.62
N ARG A 466 0.06 12.84 17.57
CA ARG A 466 0.62 13.48 18.75
C ARG A 466 0.09 12.78 19.98
N GLU A 467 0.98 12.45 20.90
CA GLU A 467 0.54 12.09 22.24
C GLU A 467 -0.25 13.27 22.80
N PRO A 468 -1.38 13.03 23.46
CA PRO A 468 -1.98 14.08 24.27
C PRO A 468 -0.91 14.55 25.26
N GLU A 469 -0.61 15.85 25.28
CA GLU A 469 0.06 16.42 26.45
C GLU A 469 -0.86 16.13 27.63
N ILE A 470 -0.46 15.15 28.45
CA ILE A 470 -1.18 14.81 29.67
C ILE A 470 -0.92 15.94 30.65
N THR A 471 -1.58 17.08 30.47
CA THR A 471 -1.73 18.11 31.50
C THR A 471 -2.92 17.75 32.39
N ALA A 472 -3.00 16.49 32.84
CA ALA A 472 -3.96 16.08 33.85
C ALA A 472 -3.51 14.76 34.47
N LYS A 473 -3.20 14.81 35.78
CA LYS A 473 -3.02 13.68 36.68
C LYS A 473 -3.94 12.51 36.29
N ILE A 474 -3.32 11.38 35.94
CA ILE A 474 -4.00 10.10 35.71
C ILE A 474 -4.73 9.71 37.01
N VAL A 475 -6.06 9.69 36.97
CA VAL A 475 -6.88 8.93 37.91
C VAL A 475 -7.14 7.58 37.24
N ASN A 476 -6.55 6.53 37.80
CA ASN A 476 -6.63 5.16 37.29
C ASN A 476 -8.02 4.56 37.56
N GLY A 477 -8.73 4.14 36.51
CA GLY A 477 -9.95 3.33 36.63
C GLY A 477 -10.37 2.68 35.29
N PRO A 478 -10.77 1.39 35.28
CA PRO A 478 -11.25 0.73 34.06
C PRO A 478 -12.60 1.32 33.65
N GLY A 479 -12.63 1.98 32.49
CA GLY A 479 -13.84 2.57 31.90
C GLY A 479 -13.83 4.09 31.75
N GLN A 480 -12.78 4.81 32.16
CA GLN A 480 -12.73 6.27 31.97
C GLN A 480 -11.96 6.68 30.71
N THR A 481 -12.64 7.51 29.92
CA THR A 481 -12.13 8.19 28.74
C THR A 481 -10.95 9.09 29.09
N LEU A 482 -9.89 9.04 28.28
CA LEU A 482 -8.74 9.95 28.37
C LEU A 482 -9.22 11.41 28.53
N PRO A 483 -8.53 12.25 29.33
CA PRO A 483 -8.86 13.67 29.48
C PRO A 483 -9.04 14.34 28.11
N GLU A 484 -10.12 15.09 27.95
CA GLU A 484 -10.40 15.85 26.73
C GLU A 484 -9.27 16.85 26.47
N TYR A 485 -8.66 16.71 25.30
CA TYR A 485 -7.59 17.57 24.84
C TYR A 485 -8.17 18.83 24.21
N THR A 486 -7.76 20.00 24.69
CA THR A 486 -7.98 21.27 24.00
C THR A 486 -6.76 21.65 23.18
N GLY A 487 -6.83 21.44 21.86
CA GLY A 487 -6.18 22.37 20.92
C GLY A 487 -4.88 21.92 20.26
N THR A 488 -4.99 21.17 19.16
CA THR A 488 -4.29 21.62 17.95
C THR A 488 -5.22 22.65 17.30
N PRO A 489 -4.72 23.83 16.88
CA PRO A 489 -5.60 24.80 16.24
C PRO A 489 -6.25 24.14 15.03
N ALA A 490 -7.59 24.03 15.06
CA ALA A 490 -8.39 23.28 14.09
C ALA A 490 -8.12 23.66 12.62
N ARG A 491 -7.48 24.81 12.37
CA ARG A 491 -7.14 25.31 11.04
C ARG A 491 -5.87 24.68 10.45
N GLY A 492 -4.91 24.24 11.27
CA GLY A 492 -3.60 23.78 10.79
C GLY A 492 -3.66 22.45 10.03
N TRP A 493 -4.44 21.49 10.52
CA TRP A 493 -4.55 20.17 9.89
C TRP A 493 -5.33 20.21 8.57
N LEU A 494 -6.33 21.09 8.45
CA LEU A 494 -7.08 21.30 7.21
C LEU A 494 -6.22 21.89 6.11
N LEU A 495 -5.40 22.90 6.45
CA LEU A 495 -4.43 23.45 5.50
C LEU A 495 -3.46 22.35 5.02
N LEU A 496 -2.96 21.53 5.95
CA LEU A 496 -2.09 20.40 5.60
C LEU A 496 -2.82 19.39 4.71
N LEU A 497 -4.11 19.12 4.95
CA LEU A 497 -4.92 18.21 4.16
C LEU A 497 -5.17 18.73 2.74
N VAL A 498 -5.43 20.04 2.60
CA VAL A 498 -5.53 20.73 1.29
C VAL A 498 -4.20 20.64 0.54
N LEU A 499 -3.09 20.96 1.20
CA LEU A 499 -1.75 20.87 0.60
C LEU A 499 -1.43 19.44 0.15
N GLN A 500 -1.79 18.45 0.97
CA GLN A 500 -1.61 17.04 0.64
C GLN A 500 -2.44 16.64 -0.58
N ALA A 501 -3.71 17.07 -0.67
CA ALA A 501 -4.55 16.81 -1.84
C ALA A 501 -3.95 17.42 -3.12
N ILE A 502 -3.48 18.68 -3.05
CA ILE A 502 -2.80 19.36 -4.17
C ILE A 502 -1.55 18.58 -4.59
N VAL A 503 -0.70 18.19 -3.64
CA VAL A 503 0.52 17.42 -3.91
C VAL A 503 0.21 16.05 -4.51
N CYS A 504 -0.87 15.39 -4.07
CA CYS A 504 -1.31 14.13 -4.64
C CYS A 504 -1.74 14.30 -6.09
N VAL A 505 -2.66 15.23 -6.39
CA VAL A 505 -3.10 15.49 -7.78
C VAL A 505 -1.92 15.88 -8.67
N ALA A 506 -1.02 16.75 -8.18
CA ALA A 506 0.17 17.16 -8.92
C ALA A 506 1.13 15.98 -9.18
N THR A 507 1.38 15.13 -8.19
CA THR A 507 2.23 13.94 -8.34
C THR A 507 1.63 12.95 -9.33
N VAL A 508 0.35 12.60 -9.16
CA VAL A 508 -0.37 11.66 -10.04
C VAL A 508 -0.42 12.16 -11.48
N SER A 509 -0.53 13.47 -11.68
CA SER A 509 -0.56 14.07 -13.01
C SER A 509 0.81 14.14 -13.69
N ARG A 510 1.92 14.06 -12.94
CA ARG A 510 3.26 14.31 -13.46
C ARG A 510 4.18 13.11 -13.44
N VAL A 511 3.88 12.08 -12.67
CA VAL A 511 4.77 10.94 -12.43
C VAL A 511 4.18 9.70 -13.07
N ASP A 512 4.96 9.07 -13.96
CA ASP A 512 4.63 7.77 -14.52
C ASP A 512 5.16 6.66 -13.60
N GLY A 513 4.24 5.89 -13.01
CA GLY A 513 4.57 4.78 -12.12
C GLY A 513 4.93 3.47 -12.83
N PHE A 514 4.77 3.39 -14.16
CA PHE A 514 4.88 2.14 -14.93
C PHE A 514 5.79 2.22 -16.16
N HIS A 515 6.42 3.38 -16.38
CA HIS A 515 7.35 3.62 -17.48
C HIS A 515 6.76 3.31 -18.86
N PHE A 516 5.49 3.64 -19.11
CA PHE A 516 4.78 3.28 -20.35
C PHE A 516 5.51 3.77 -21.61
N ARG A 517 6.31 4.83 -21.50
CA ARG A 517 7.16 5.34 -22.59
C ARG A 517 8.25 4.38 -23.05
N THR A 518 8.75 3.53 -22.16
CA THR A 518 9.85 2.59 -22.46
C THR A 518 9.38 1.15 -22.53
N THR A 519 8.27 0.80 -21.85
CA THR A 519 7.76 -0.56 -21.74
C THR A 519 6.61 -0.88 -22.71
N VAL A 520 5.88 0.12 -23.22
CA VAL A 520 4.94 -0.09 -24.32
C VAL A 520 5.70 0.11 -25.62
N PRO A 521 6.03 -0.95 -26.36
CA PRO A 521 6.45 -0.75 -27.74
C PRO A 521 5.28 -0.07 -28.46
N ILE A 522 5.47 1.17 -28.89
CA ILE A 522 4.70 1.72 -30.01
C ILE A 522 4.88 0.67 -31.13
N PRO A 523 3.79 0.03 -31.59
CA PRO A 523 3.90 -1.22 -32.32
C PRO A 523 4.53 -0.99 -33.68
N VAL A 524 5.80 -1.38 -33.85
CA VAL A 524 6.40 -1.57 -35.18
C VAL A 524 7.41 -2.71 -35.10
N ALA A 525 6.97 -3.93 -35.43
CA ALA A 525 7.81 -5.05 -35.87
C ALA A 525 8.87 -5.62 -34.88
N ALA A 526 8.46 -6.14 -33.72
CA ALA A 526 9.37 -6.81 -32.79
C ALA A 526 8.80 -8.05 -32.06
N GLU A 527 7.99 -8.86 -32.74
CA GLU A 527 8.01 -10.31 -32.52
C GLU A 527 8.94 -10.90 -33.58
N LYS A 528 10.19 -11.14 -33.20
CA LYS A 528 11.02 -12.16 -33.84
C LYS A 528 11.28 -13.24 -32.82
#